data_AF-T0L3V7-F1
#
_entry.id   AF-T0L3V7-F1
#
_cell.length_a   1.000
_cell.length_b   1.000
_cell.length_c   1.000
_cell.angle_alpha   90.00
_cell.angle_beta   90.00
_cell.angle_gamma   90.00
#
_symmetry.space_group_name_H-M   'P 1'
#
loop_
_entity.id
_entity.type
_entity.pdbx_description
1 polymer ?
#
loop_
_entity_poly.entity_id
_entity_poly.type
_entity_poly.pdbx_seq_one_letter_code
_entity_poly.pdbx_strand_id
1 'polypeptide(L)'
;MEDLDYLLDFYNIKLNNFLNFMTQEQSKKFLSTSDPKHLYNLFLKGTELADIKAINQKYEKNLNIMKEKIDNIEIAYNENNNKLNQELNRYEILSNIEKLQEQITNNEIEIKWANIYVYKQKIEELQKQILELDDELFKHQNESKNILEESEKLKQEKKHIVEHNLALKNLNNENLKK
;
A
#
# COMPACT_ATOMS: atom_id res chain seq x y z
N MET A 1 28.57 28.10 -55.38
CA MET A 1 27.66 27.31 -56.24
C MET A 1 26.24 27.40 -55.73
N GLU A 2 25.99 27.29 -54.41
CA GLU A 2 24.66 27.49 -53.81
C GLU A 2 23.95 28.80 -54.22
N ASP A 3 24.65 29.95 -54.26
CA ASP A 3 24.01 31.21 -54.65
C ASP A 3 23.55 31.24 -56.11
N LEU A 4 24.27 30.55 -57.01
CA LEU A 4 23.92 30.44 -58.42
C LEU A 4 22.75 29.49 -58.60
N ASP A 5 22.76 28.35 -57.93
CA ASP A 5 21.65 27.40 -57.97
C ASP A 5 20.37 28.02 -57.38
N TYR A 6 20.48 28.79 -56.29
CA TYR A 6 19.37 29.56 -55.73
C TYR A 6 18.83 30.62 -56.70
N LEU A 7 19.72 31.35 -57.39
CA LEU A 7 19.31 32.33 -58.39
C LEU A 7 18.62 31.64 -59.59
N LEU A 8 19.16 30.51 -60.06
CA LEU A 8 18.57 29.71 -61.13
C LEU A 8 17.19 29.18 -60.74
N ASP A 9 17.04 28.68 -59.52
CA ASP A 9 15.75 28.24 -58.98
C ASP A 9 14.76 29.41 -58.84
N PHE A 10 15.21 30.57 -58.37
CA PHE A 10 14.38 31.76 -58.22
C PHE A 10 13.80 32.25 -59.57
N TYR A 11 14.61 32.21 -60.63
CA TYR A 11 14.16 32.55 -61.99
C TYR A 11 13.55 31.36 -62.75
N ASN A 12 13.44 30.18 -62.11
CA ASN A 12 12.95 28.94 -62.70
C ASN A 12 13.71 28.52 -63.98
N ILE A 13 15.03 28.77 -64.01
CA ILE A 13 15.90 28.45 -65.13
C ILE A 13 16.58 27.10 -64.87
N LYS A 14 16.04 26.04 -65.46
CA LYS A 14 16.68 24.72 -65.47
C LYS A 14 17.58 24.55 -66.70
N LEU A 15 18.89 24.48 -66.47
CA LEU A 15 19.89 24.30 -67.54
C LEU A 15 19.71 23.00 -68.34
N ASN A 16 19.16 21.97 -67.71
CA ASN A 16 18.93 20.65 -68.32
C ASN A 16 17.57 20.52 -69.01
N ASN A 17 16.71 21.55 -68.92
CA ASN A 17 15.42 21.55 -69.57
C ASN A 17 15.59 22.05 -71.02
N PHE A 18 15.26 21.19 -71.97
CA PHE A 18 15.39 21.51 -73.40
C PHE A 18 14.49 22.69 -73.81
N LEU A 19 13.38 22.96 -73.10
CA LEU A 19 12.56 24.16 -73.37
C LEU A 19 13.26 25.47 -72.97
N ASN A 20 14.19 25.41 -72.01
CA ASN A 20 15.00 26.56 -71.61
C ASN A 20 16.25 26.67 -72.50
N PHE A 21 16.88 25.53 -72.83
CA PHE A 21 18.08 25.46 -73.65
C PHE A 21 18.01 24.29 -74.65
N MET A 22 17.76 24.60 -75.93
CA MET A 22 17.76 23.62 -77.01
C MET A 22 19.16 23.49 -77.63
N THR A 23 19.79 22.33 -77.50
CA THR A 23 21.03 22.03 -78.24
C THR A 23 20.73 21.58 -79.67
N GLN A 24 21.71 21.72 -80.57
CA GLN A 24 21.55 21.29 -81.97
C GLN A 24 21.20 19.81 -82.10
N GLU A 25 21.76 18.95 -81.24
CA GLU A 25 21.45 17.52 -81.21
C GLU A 25 20.03 17.25 -80.71
N GLN A 26 19.56 17.99 -79.70
CA GLN A 26 18.18 17.91 -79.20
C GLN A 26 17.18 18.36 -80.27
N SER A 27 17.48 19.43 -81.02
CA SER A 27 16.65 19.90 -82.13
C SER A 27 16.59 18.87 -83.27
N LYS A 28 17.72 18.23 -83.61
CA LYS A 28 17.74 17.13 -84.58
C LYS A 28 16.89 15.95 -84.11
N LYS A 29 17.02 15.56 -82.84
CA LYS A 29 16.24 14.47 -82.24
C LYS A 29 14.75 14.79 -82.16
N PHE A 30 14.40 16.04 -81.87
CA PHE A 30 13.03 16.52 -81.86
C PHE A 30 12.39 16.44 -83.25
N LEU A 31 13.10 16.89 -84.28
CA LEU A 31 12.62 16.88 -85.67
C LEU A 31 12.64 15.49 -86.32
N SER A 32 13.58 14.61 -85.92
CA SER A 32 13.69 13.26 -86.46
C SER A 32 12.72 12.26 -85.83
N THR A 33 12.14 12.61 -84.68
CA THR A 33 11.19 11.75 -83.97
C THR A 33 9.77 12.02 -84.48
N SER A 34 9.19 11.06 -85.20
CA SER A 34 7.77 11.10 -85.59
C SER A 34 6.85 10.29 -84.66
N ASP A 35 7.37 9.64 -83.63
CA ASP A 35 6.57 8.86 -82.66
C ASP A 35 5.87 9.79 -81.65
N PRO A 36 4.53 9.83 -81.61
CA PRO A 36 3.77 10.64 -80.66
C PRO A 36 4.11 10.37 -79.19
N LYS A 37 4.51 9.15 -78.83
CA LYS A 37 4.87 8.80 -77.44
C LYS A 37 6.15 9.50 -76.99
N HIS A 38 7.12 9.62 -77.89
CA HIS A 38 8.38 10.26 -77.59
C HIS A 38 8.21 11.78 -77.51
N LEU A 39 7.38 12.35 -78.39
CA LEU A 39 7.01 13.76 -78.33
C LEU A 39 6.27 14.09 -77.02
N TYR A 40 5.31 13.26 -76.61
CA TYR A 40 4.62 13.40 -75.33
C TYR A 40 5.57 13.37 -74.13
N ASN A 41 6.49 12.40 -74.09
CA ASN A 41 7.48 12.31 -73.00
C ASN A 41 8.44 13.50 -72.99
N LEU A 42 8.79 14.03 -74.16
CA LEU A 42 9.61 15.21 -74.29
C LEU A 42 8.86 16.41 -73.70
N PHE A 43 7.62 16.69 -74.14
CA PHE A 43 6.79 17.73 -73.54
C PHE A 43 6.57 17.56 -72.04
N LEU A 44 6.36 16.34 -71.54
CA LEU A 44 6.17 16.06 -70.11
C LEU A 44 7.42 16.38 -69.29
N LYS A 45 8.62 16.15 -69.84
CA LYS A 45 9.89 16.55 -69.21
C LYS A 45 10.12 18.04 -69.31
N GLY A 46 9.79 18.65 -70.45
CA GLY A 46 10.00 20.07 -70.68
C GLY A 46 9.08 20.95 -69.84
N THR A 47 7.83 20.53 -69.66
CA THR A 47 6.85 21.18 -68.78
C THR A 47 6.98 20.76 -67.32
N GLU A 48 8.00 19.96 -66.98
CA GLU A 48 8.32 19.51 -65.62
C GLU A 48 7.23 18.70 -64.93
N LEU A 49 6.14 18.37 -65.63
CA LEU A 49 5.06 17.53 -65.16
C LEU A 49 5.53 16.12 -64.77
N ALA A 50 6.61 15.64 -65.41
CA ALA A 50 7.25 14.38 -65.04
C ALA A 50 7.84 14.42 -63.62
N ASP A 51 8.50 15.53 -63.28
CA ASP A 51 9.12 15.72 -61.97
C ASP A 51 8.05 15.89 -60.88
N ILE A 52 7.01 16.70 -61.16
CA ILE A 52 5.86 16.86 -60.26
C ILE A 52 5.20 15.51 -59.99
N LYS A 53 4.99 14.69 -61.03
CA LYS A 53 4.43 13.35 -60.88
C LYS A 53 5.29 12.46 -59.99
N ALA A 54 6.60 12.46 -60.18
CA ALA A 54 7.53 11.68 -59.36
C ALA A 54 7.53 12.13 -57.89
N ILE A 55 7.49 13.45 -57.67
CA ILE A 55 7.40 14.06 -56.34
C ILE A 55 6.08 13.67 -55.66
N ASN A 56 4.94 13.76 -56.36
CA ASN A 56 3.64 13.36 -55.81
C ASN A 56 3.62 11.88 -55.42
N GLN A 57 4.14 10.99 -56.28
CA GLN A 57 4.24 9.57 -55.94
C GLN A 57 5.13 9.31 -54.71
N LYS A 58 6.20 10.08 -54.54
CA LYS A 58 7.04 10.02 -53.34
C LYS A 58 6.29 10.51 -52.12
N TYR A 59 5.53 11.60 -52.22
CA TYR A 59 4.71 12.11 -51.12
C TYR A 59 3.62 11.13 -50.71
N GLU A 60 2.91 10.50 -51.65
CA GLU A 60 1.92 9.47 -51.34
C GLU A 60 2.54 8.30 -50.57
N LYS A 61 3.70 7.81 -51.00
CA LYS A 61 4.43 6.75 -50.28
C LYS A 61 4.82 7.19 -48.86
N ASN A 62 5.35 8.40 -48.73
CA ASN A 62 5.73 8.95 -47.43
C ASN A 62 4.53 9.12 -46.50
N LEU A 63 3.38 9.56 -47.01
CA LEU A 63 2.15 9.67 -46.24
C LEU A 63 1.68 8.32 -45.73
N ASN A 64 1.76 7.26 -46.54
CA ASN A 64 1.40 5.91 -46.10
C ASN A 64 2.33 5.42 -44.99
N ILE A 65 3.66 5.59 -45.15
CA ILE A 65 4.64 5.24 -44.10
C ILE A 65 4.38 6.03 -42.81
N MET A 66 4.03 7.32 -42.93
CA MET A 66 3.75 8.17 -41.78
C MET A 66 2.49 7.73 -41.04
N LYS A 67 1.43 7.35 -41.77
CA LYS A 67 0.20 6.80 -41.20
C LYS A 67 0.49 5.51 -40.43
N GLU A 68 1.19 4.55 -41.05
CA GLU A 68 1.57 3.30 -40.38
C GLU A 68 2.40 3.55 -39.11
N LYS A 69 3.29 4.56 -39.12
CA LYS A 69 4.04 4.94 -37.91
C LYS A 69 3.14 5.52 -36.82
N ILE A 70 2.18 6.37 -37.18
CA ILE A 70 1.22 6.94 -36.24
C ILE A 70 0.40 5.82 -35.60
N ASP A 71 -0.14 4.90 -36.41
CA ASP A 71 -0.95 3.78 -35.92
C ASP A 71 -0.15 2.90 -34.95
N ASN A 72 1.12 2.60 -35.27
CA ASN A 72 2.00 1.83 -34.37
C ASN A 72 2.31 2.57 -33.07
N ILE A 73 2.50 3.89 -33.12
CA ILE A 73 2.72 4.72 -31.92
C ILE A 73 1.46 4.74 -31.06
N GLU A 74 0.28 4.83 -31.67
CA GLU A 74 -1.00 4.81 -30.95
C GLU A 74 -1.22 3.49 -30.22
N ILE A 75 -0.91 2.35 -30.87
CA ILE A 75 -0.95 1.03 -30.23
C ILE A 75 0.00 0.99 -29.02
N ALA A 76 1.26 1.38 -29.20
CA ALA A 76 2.25 1.40 -28.14
C ALA A 76 1.86 2.34 -26.99
N TYR A 77 1.29 3.50 -27.30
CA TYR A 77 0.78 4.45 -26.32
C TYR A 77 -0.33 3.83 -25.48
N ASN A 78 -1.31 3.19 -26.12
CA ASN A 78 -2.43 2.54 -25.43
C ASN A 78 -1.95 1.39 -24.53
N GLU A 79 -1.01 0.57 -24.99
CA GLU A 79 -0.40 -0.48 -24.16
C GLU A 79 0.31 0.10 -22.94
N ASN A 80 1.09 1.17 -23.13
CA ASN A 80 1.83 1.79 -22.04
C ASN A 80 0.88 2.48 -21.04
N ASN A 81 -0.18 3.11 -21.53
CA ASN A 81 -1.21 3.72 -20.68
C ASN A 81 -1.96 2.66 -19.86
N ASN A 82 -2.25 1.50 -20.45
CA ASN A 82 -2.85 0.38 -19.72
C ASN A 82 -1.92 -0.14 -18.61
N LYS A 83 -0.62 -0.28 -18.89
CA LYS A 83 0.38 -0.66 -17.87
C LYS A 83 0.47 0.38 -16.75
N LEU A 84 0.48 1.66 -17.09
CA LEU A 84 0.48 2.74 -16.11
C LEU A 84 -0.74 2.68 -15.19
N ASN A 85 -1.94 2.50 -15.76
CA ASN A 85 -3.17 2.38 -14.97
C ASN A 85 -3.14 1.15 -14.03
N GLN A 86 -2.58 0.02 -14.49
CA GLN A 86 -2.43 -1.16 -13.63
C GLN A 86 -1.48 -0.90 -12.46
N GLU A 87 -0.35 -0.24 -12.70
CA GLU A 87 0.60 0.11 -11.64
C GLU A 87 0.06 1.18 -10.68
N LEU A 88 -0.71 2.16 -11.18
CA LEU A 88 -1.42 3.11 -10.33
C LEU A 88 -2.41 2.42 -9.39
N ASN A 89 -3.20 1.47 -9.90
CA ASN A 89 -4.12 0.69 -9.08
C ASN A 89 -3.36 -0.12 -8.01
N ARG A 90 -2.21 -0.71 -8.36
CA ARG A 90 -1.35 -1.43 -7.40
C ARG A 90 -0.83 -0.50 -6.32
N TYR A 91 -0.36 0.69 -6.71
CA TYR A 91 0.11 1.70 -5.78
C TYR A 91 -1.00 2.13 -4.81
N GLU A 92 -2.22 2.33 -5.29
CA GLU A 92 -3.37 2.69 -4.45
C GLU A 92 -3.69 1.62 -3.40
N ILE A 93 -3.63 0.34 -3.81
CA ILE A 93 -3.77 -0.80 -2.89
C ILE A 93 -2.67 -0.77 -1.84
N LEU A 94 -1.41 -0.59 -2.25
CA LEU A 94 -0.27 -0.53 -1.33
C LEU A 94 -0.37 0.66 -0.36
N SER A 95 -0.81 1.83 -0.83
CA SER A 95 -1.02 3.00 0.03
C SER A 95 -2.10 2.75 1.10
N ASN A 96 -3.12 1.95 0.76
CA ASN A 96 -4.13 1.55 1.74
C ASN A 96 -3.61 0.55 2.78
N ILE A 97 -2.55 -0.22 2.48
CA ILE A 97 -1.96 -1.16 3.44
C ILE A 97 -1.40 -0.42 4.66
N GLU A 98 -0.75 0.73 4.49
CA GLU A 98 -0.21 1.50 5.62
C GLU A 98 -1.32 1.92 6.59
N LYS A 99 -2.46 2.38 6.05
CA LYS A 99 -3.64 2.73 6.86
C LYS A 99 -4.22 1.50 7.57
N LEU A 100 -4.27 0.36 6.89
CA LEU A 100 -4.73 -0.89 7.50
C LEU A 100 -3.79 -1.37 8.60
N GLN A 101 -2.47 -1.22 8.42
CA GLN A 101 -1.48 -1.54 9.45
C GLN A 101 -1.66 -0.65 10.68
N GLU A 102 -1.85 0.65 10.49
CA GLU A 102 -2.15 1.57 11.59
C GLU A 102 -3.42 1.13 12.35
N GLN A 103 -4.50 0.81 11.63
CA GLN A 103 -5.74 0.30 12.24
C GLN A 103 -5.51 -1.01 13.01
N ILE A 104 -4.73 -1.94 12.48
CA ILE A 104 -4.39 -3.19 13.18
C ILE A 104 -3.67 -2.88 14.49
N THR A 105 -2.66 -2.00 14.48
CA THR A 105 -1.92 -1.63 15.70
C THR A 105 -2.80 -0.96 16.75
N ASN A 106 -3.73 -0.09 16.32
CA ASN A 106 -4.69 0.55 17.22
C ASN A 106 -5.64 -0.49 17.84
N ASN A 107 -6.18 -1.40 17.04
CA ASN A 107 -7.05 -2.48 17.52
C ASN A 107 -6.32 -3.41 18.50
N GLU A 108 -5.04 -3.72 18.26
CA GLU A 108 -4.22 -4.50 19.20
C GLU A 108 -4.04 -3.79 20.55
N ILE A 109 -3.86 -2.46 20.53
CA ILE A 109 -3.78 -1.65 21.75
C ILE A 109 -5.13 -1.69 22.48
N GLU A 110 -6.25 -1.54 21.78
CA GLU A 110 -7.60 -1.62 22.37
C GLU A 110 -7.86 -2.98 23.02
N ILE A 111 -7.47 -4.09 22.37
CA ILE A 111 -7.57 -5.44 22.95
C ILE A 111 -6.75 -5.55 24.23
N LYS A 112 -5.52 -5.01 24.25
CA LYS A 112 -4.68 -5.01 25.45
C LYS A 112 -5.35 -4.23 26.59
N TRP A 113 -5.94 -3.07 26.30
CA TRP A 113 -6.68 -2.30 27.30
C TRP A 113 -7.91 -3.02 27.83
N ALA A 114 -8.69 -3.66 26.95
CA ALA A 114 -9.83 -4.48 27.35
C ALA A 114 -9.40 -5.62 28.30
N ASN A 115 -8.29 -6.30 27.99
CA ASN A 115 -7.73 -7.33 28.86
C ASN A 115 -7.31 -6.77 30.24
N ILE A 116 -6.64 -5.62 30.27
CA ILE A 116 -6.27 -4.96 31.53
C ILE A 116 -7.52 -4.64 32.36
N TYR A 117 -8.60 -4.17 31.72
CA TYR A 117 -9.86 -3.89 32.40
C TYR A 117 -10.46 -5.14 33.04
N VAL A 118 -10.50 -6.26 32.30
CA VAL A 118 -10.95 -7.56 32.83
C VAL A 118 -10.09 -8.03 34.00
N TYR A 119 -8.76 -7.89 33.91
CA TYR A 119 -7.87 -8.26 35.02
C TYR A 119 -8.07 -7.36 36.25
N LYS A 120 -8.29 -6.06 36.05
CA LYS A 120 -8.59 -5.15 37.15
C LYS A 120 -9.87 -5.54 37.88
N GLN A 121 -10.95 -5.86 37.15
CA GLN A 121 -12.19 -6.34 37.75
C GLN A 121 -11.97 -7.61 38.58
N LYS A 122 -11.22 -8.59 38.05
CA LYS A 122 -10.89 -9.81 38.80
C LYS A 122 -10.06 -9.52 40.07
N ILE A 123 -9.12 -8.58 40.00
CA ILE A 123 -8.32 -8.18 41.17
C ILE A 123 -9.22 -7.51 42.21
N GLU A 124 -10.13 -6.62 41.81
CA GLU A 124 -11.09 -5.98 42.71
C GLU A 124 -12.02 -7.01 43.38
N GLU A 125 -12.52 -7.99 42.63
CA GLU A 125 -13.31 -9.10 43.17
C GLU A 125 -12.53 -9.93 44.18
N LEU A 126 -11.29 -10.31 43.87
CA LEU A 126 -10.43 -11.07 44.78
C LEU A 126 -10.05 -10.27 46.03
N GLN A 127 -9.78 -8.97 45.89
CA GLN A 127 -9.52 -8.08 47.02
C GLN A 127 -10.72 -8.02 47.96
N LYS A 128 -11.93 -7.96 47.40
CA LYS A 128 -13.16 -7.99 48.21
C LYS A 128 -13.32 -9.31 48.96
N GLN A 129 -13.05 -10.44 48.31
CA GLN A 129 -13.07 -11.76 48.96
C GLN A 129 -12.02 -11.88 50.06
N ILE A 130 -10.81 -11.34 49.86
CA ILE A 130 -9.76 -11.33 50.89
C ILE A 130 -10.21 -10.51 52.10
N LEU A 131 -10.79 -9.32 51.89
CA LEU A 131 -11.31 -8.50 52.99
C LEU A 131 -12.41 -9.21 53.77
N GLU A 132 -13.34 -9.88 53.09
CA GLU A 132 -14.39 -10.67 53.73
C GLU A 132 -13.80 -11.82 54.56
N LEU A 133 -12.80 -12.53 54.04
CA LEU A 133 -12.10 -13.60 54.75
C LEU A 133 -11.27 -13.09 55.94
N ASP A 134 -10.62 -11.94 55.83
CA ASP A 134 -9.88 -11.30 56.92
C ASP A 134 -10.83 -10.90 58.07
N ASP A 135 -12.01 -10.38 57.75
CA ASP A 135 -13.05 -10.06 58.72
C ASP A 135 -13.57 -11.33 59.43
N GLU A 136 -13.76 -12.43 58.70
CA GLU A 136 -14.13 -13.74 59.27
C GLU A 136 -13.02 -14.31 60.16
N LEU A 137 -11.77 -14.24 59.71
CA LEU A 137 -10.60 -14.65 60.50
C LEU A 137 -10.49 -13.85 61.79
N PHE A 138 -10.74 -12.54 61.74
CA PHE A 138 -10.71 -11.67 62.91
C PHE A 138 -11.81 -12.06 63.92
N LYS A 139 -13.02 -12.36 63.44
CA LYS A 139 -14.11 -12.87 64.30
C LYS A 139 -13.73 -14.20 64.95
N HIS A 140 -13.25 -15.16 64.17
CA HIS A 140 -12.84 -16.47 64.69
C HIS A 140 -11.64 -16.39 65.64
N GLN A 141 -10.69 -15.49 65.41
CA GLN A 141 -9.59 -15.25 66.34
C GLN A 141 -10.09 -14.67 67.67
N ASN A 142 -11.04 -13.73 67.65
CA ASN A 142 -11.64 -13.19 68.87
C ASN A 142 -12.46 -14.24 69.61
N GLU A 143 -13.26 -15.04 68.91
CA GLU A 143 -13.97 -16.19 69.49
C GLU A 143 -12.99 -17.17 70.13
N SER A 144 -11.91 -17.52 69.44
CA SER A 144 -10.88 -18.42 69.96
C SER A 144 -10.17 -17.84 71.20
N LYS A 145 -9.92 -16.52 71.25
CA LYS A 145 -9.38 -15.85 72.44
C LYS A 145 -10.36 -15.91 73.61
N ASN A 146 -11.63 -15.63 73.37
CA ASN A 146 -12.67 -15.70 74.40
C ASN A 146 -12.79 -17.12 74.97
N ILE A 147 -12.78 -18.14 74.11
CA ILE A 147 -12.79 -19.55 74.53
C ILE A 147 -11.54 -19.90 75.35
N LEU A 148 -10.37 -19.39 74.95
CA LEU A 148 -9.12 -19.62 75.68
C LEU A 148 -9.20 -19.01 77.09
N GLU A 149 -9.65 -17.75 77.21
CA GLU A 149 -9.83 -17.06 78.50
C GLU A 149 -10.86 -17.80 79.39
N GLU A 150 -11.95 -18.28 78.81
CA GLU A 150 -12.96 -19.07 79.54
C GLU A 150 -12.37 -20.42 80.01
N SER A 151 -11.56 -21.08 79.18
CA SER A 151 -10.88 -22.32 79.55
C SER A 151 -9.87 -22.12 80.69
N GLU A 152 -9.19 -20.97 80.73
CA GLU A 152 -8.25 -20.62 81.80
C GLU A 152 -8.98 -20.34 83.11
N LYS A 153 -10.11 -19.61 83.08
CA LYS A 153 -10.97 -19.42 84.26
C LYS A 153 -11.48 -20.76 84.79
N LEU A 154 -11.98 -21.63 83.92
CA LEU A 154 -12.43 -22.98 84.31
C LEU A 154 -11.30 -23.84 84.89
N LYS A 155 -10.07 -23.72 84.38
CA LYS A 155 -8.89 -24.38 84.98
C LYS A 155 -8.59 -23.85 86.38
N GLN A 156 -8.67 -22.54 86.60
CA GLN A 156 -8.46 -21.92 87.90
C GLN A 156 -9.55 -22.35 88.90
N GLU A 157 -10.82 -22.32 88.49
CA GLU A 157 -11.94 -22.81 89.32
C GLU A 157 -11.79 -24.29 89.67
N LYS A 158 -11.42 -25.13 88.69
CA LYS A 158 -11.14 -26.55 88.95
C LYS A 158 -10.00 -26.73 89.95
N LYS A 159 -8.94 -25.92 89.86
CA LYS A 159 -7.82 -25.95 90.81
C LYS A 159 -8.28 -25.58 92.22
N HIS A 160 -9.08 -24.53 92.35
CA HIS A 160 -9.68 -24.13 93.63
C HIS A 160 -10.61 -25.21 94.22
N ILE A 161 -11.41 -25.89 93.39
CA ILE A 161 -12.26 -27.01 93.82
C ILE A 161 -11.41 -28.19 94.30
N VAL A 162 -10.30 -28.51 93.62
CA VAL A 162 -9.39 -29.58 94.04
C VAL A 162 -8.73 -29.24 95.37
N GLU A 163 -8.25 -28.01 95.54
CA GLU A 163 -7.66 -27.52 96.80
C GLU A 163 -8.68 -27.53 97.94
N HIS A 164 -9.92 -27.09 97.69
CA HIS A 164 -11.01 -27.12 98.66
C HIS A 164 -11.39 -28.55 99.06
N ASN A 165 -11.48 -29.47 98.10
CA ASN A 165 -11.74 -30.89 98.37
C ASN A 165 -10.60 -31.54 99.18
N LEU A 166 -9.35 -31.17 98.92
CA LEU A 166 -8.19 -31.59 99.72
C LEU A 166 -8.29 -31.08 101.16
N ALA A 167 -8.70 -29.82 101.35
CA ALA A 167 -8.92 -29.24 102.68
C ALA A 167 -10.06 -29.93 103.44
N LEU A 168 -11.19 -30.23 102.78
CA LEU A 168 -12.29 -30.99 103.37
C LEU A 168 -11.87 -32.42 103.75
N LYS A 169 -11.05 -33.08 102.92
CA LYS A 169 -10.52 -34.42 103.22
C LYS A 169 -9.57 -34.40 104.42
N ASN A 170 -8.79 -33.34 104.59
CA ASN A 170 -7.93 -33.14 105.76
C ASN A 170 -8.74 -32.84 107.03
N LEU A 171 -9.80 -32.05 106.96
CA LEU A 171 -10.72 -31.79 108.09
C LEU A 171 -11.48 -33.05 108.53
N ASN A 172 -11.91 -33.88 107.57
CA ASN A 172 -12.53 -35.18 107.89
C ASN A 172 -11.55 -36.14 108.57
N ASN A 173 -10.27 -36.11 108.18
CA ASN A 173 -9.22 -36.90 108.84
C ASN A 173 -8.85 -36.39 110.24
N GLU A 174 -9.05 -35.11 110.54
CA GLU A 174 -8.88 -34.55 111.90
C GLU A 174 -10.08 -34.85 112.81
N ASN A 175 -11.30 -34.88 112.26
CA ASN A 175 -12.50 -35.26 113.03
C ASN A 175 -12.58 -36.75 113.36
N LEU A 176 -11.76 -37.61 112.73
CA LEU A 176 -11.60 -39.04 113.07
C LEU A 176 -10.52 -39.29 114.16
N LYS A 177 -9.86 -38.24 114.67
CA LYS A 177 -8.83 -38.31 115.72
C LYS A 177 -9.27 -37.74 117.09
N LYS A 178 -10.54 -37.37 117.26
CA LYS A 178 -11.16 -37.11 118.57
C LYS A 178 -12.00 -38.30 119.00
#